data_AF-A0A3D5K9L1-F1
#
_entry.id   AF-A0A3D5K9L1-F1
#
_cell.length_a   1.000
_cell.length_b   1.000
_cell.length_c   1.000
_cell.angle_alpha   90.00
_cell.angle_beta   90.00
_cell.angle_gamma   90.00
#
_symmetry.space_group_name_H-M   'P 1'
#
loop_
_entity.id
_entity.type
_entity.pdbx_description
1 polymer ?
#
loop_
_entity_poly.entity_id
_entity_poly.type
_entity_poly.pdbx_seq_one_letter_code
_entity_poly.pdbx_strand_id
1 'polypeptide(L)'
;MDKEEFCSAYVAWFPENEERYREHKREFPHILLHVFSVFAINIPMAEAYTGKDHAEFEKFCSFIEYAWRKADDEVLNVLDTTVLEGISENLPMWTAFGNCIHEDFRTYINTVLIRQNIMMSDVPLLS
;
A
#
# COMPACT_ATOMS: atom_id res chain seq x y z
N MET A 1 -7.16 -12.20 -4.32
CA MET A 1 -6.14 -12.33 -3.28
C MET A 1 -6.83 -11.94 -2.03
N ASP A 2 -7.09 -12.89 -1.15
CA ASP A 2 -7.69 -12.60 0.15
C ASP A 2 -6.63 -12.04 1.13
N LYS A 3 -7.06 -11.71 2.35
CA LYS A 3 -6.17 -11.14 3.37
C LYS A 3 -5.04 -12.06 3.83
N GLU A 4 -5.24 -13.37 3.83
CA GLU A 4 -4.19 -14.33 4.19
C GLU A 4 -3.16 -14.39 3.07
N GLU A 5 -3.62 -14.48 1.82
CA GLU A 5 -2.77 -14.43 0.64
C GLU A 5 -2.01 -13.10 0.52
N PHE A 6 -2.63 -11.96 0.88
CA PHE A 6 -1.97 -10.65 0.93
C PHE A 6 -0.81 -10.64 1.92
N CYS A 7 -1.04 -11.10 3.15
CA CYS A 7 0.02 -11.13 4.15
C CYS A 7 1.13 -12.13 3.80
N SER A 8 0.78 -13.29 3.24
CA SER A 8 1.76 -14.24 2.71
C SER A 8 2.58 -13.66 1.56
N ALA A 9 1.94 -12.93 0.64
CA ALA A 9 2.64 -12.23 -0.44
C ALA A 9 3.57 -11.15 0.12
N TYR A 10 3.12 -10.38 1.12
CA TYR A 10 3.96 -9.39 1.79
C TYR A 10 5.24 -10.03 2.36
N VAL A 11 5.13 -11.12 3.12
CA VAL A 11 6.31 -11.82 3.66
C VAL A 11 7.22 -12.37 2.57
N ALA A 12 6.68 -12.79 1.43
CA ALA A 12 7.51 -13.25 0.30
C ALA A 12 8.32 -12.11 -0.33
N TRP A 13 7.76 -10.89 -0.39
CA TRP A 13 8.45 -9.70 -0.90
C TRP A 13 9.41 -9.09 0.13
N PHE A 14 9.04 -9.13 1.41
CA PHE A 14 9.77 -8.56 2.53
C PHE A 14 10.08 -9.63 3.59
N PRO A 15 10.93 -10.62 3.27
CA PRO A 15 11.21 -11.75 4.16
C PRO A 15 11.79 -11.33 5.52
N GLU A 16 12.50 -10.19 5.57
CA GLU A 16 12.98 -9.56 6.80
C GLU A 16 11.87 -9.21 7.80
N ASN A 17 10.63 -9.08 7.34
CA ASN A 17 9.46 -8.75 8.17
C ASN A 17 8.63 -9.97 8.58
N GLU A 18 9.09 -11.20 8.30
CA GLU A 18 8.35 -12.42 8.67
C GLU A 18 8.06 -12.50 10.17
N GLU A 19 9.01 -12.13 11.03
CA GLU A 19 8.83 -12.17 12.48
C GLU A 19 7.73 -11.20 12.94
N ARG A 20 7.72 -9.98 12.41
CA ARG A 20 6.67 -8.97 12.69
C ARG A 20 5.28 -9.46 12.28
N TYR A 21 5.19 -10.16 11.14
CA TYR A 21 3.93 -10.78 10.73
C TYR A 21 3.48 -11.87 11.70
N ARG A 22 4.40 -12.72 12.18
CA ARG A 22 4.09 -13.74 13.19
C ARG A 22 3.65 -13.11 14.51
N GLU A 23 4.24 -11.99 14.91
CA GLU A 23 3.83 -11.24 16.10
C GLU A 23 2.39 -10.71 15.96
N HIS A 24 2.06 -10.08 14.83
CA HIS A 24 0.69 -9.62 14.56
C HIS A 24 -0.33 -10.77 14.66
N LYS A 25 -0.01 -11.95 14.12
CA LYS A 25 -0.87 -13.15 14.24
C LYS A 25 -0.98 -13.70 15.65
N ARG A 26 -0.03 -13.43 16.55
CA ARG A 26 -0.10 -13.83 17.96
C ARG A 26 -0.91 -12.84 18.78
N GLU A 27 -0.79 -11.55 18.49
CA GLU A 27 -1.46 -10.48 19.21
C GLU A 27 -2.95 -10.38 18.88
N PHE A 28 -3.33 -10.69 17.63
CA PHE A 28 -4.71 -10.59 17.17
C PHE A 28 -5.29 -11.96 16.81
N PRO A 29 -6.55 -12.26 17.22
CA PRO A 29 -7.19 -13.55 16.92
C PRO A 29 -7.52 -13.73 15.43
N HIS A 30 -7.44 -12.67 14.64
CA HIS A 30 -7.59 -12.65 13.18
C HIS A 30 -6.75 -11.50 12.61
N ILE A 31 -6.40 -11.56 11.33
CA ILE A 31 -5.63 -10.50 10.66
C ILE A 31 -6.48 -9.22 10.62
N LEU A 32 -5.99 -8.16 11.26
CA LEU A 32 -6.54 -6.82 11.16
C LEU A 32 -5.86 -6.11 9.99
N LEU A 33 -6.38 -6.33 8.77
CA LEU A 33 -5.66 -5.98 7.55
C LEU A 33 -5.34 -4.48 7.43
N HIS A 34 -6.22 -3.60 7.89
CA HIS A 34 -5.95 -2.15 7.97
C HIS A 34 -4.76 -1.85 8.90
N VAL A 35 -4.77 -2.41 10.12
CA VAL A 35 -3.68 -2.21 11.11
C VAL A 35 -2.37 -2.77 10.58
N PHE A 36 -2.42 -3.99 10.05
CA PHE A 36 -1.26 -4.62 9.44
C PHE A 36 -0.68 -3.75 8.32
N SER A 37 -1.49 -3.25 7.41
CA SER A 37 -1.03 -2.46 6.26
C SER A 37 -0.37 -1.14 6.67
N VAL A 38 -0.83 -0.48 7.73
CA VAL A 38 -0.16 0.72 8.26
C VAL A 38 1.27 0.41 8.71
N PHE A 39 1.43 -0.64 9.53
CA PHE A 39 2.74 -1.01 10.08
C PHE A 39 3.67 -1.70 9.07
N ALA A 40 3.10 -2.44 8.13
CA ALA A 40 3.85 -3.19 7.13
C ALA A 40 4.22 -2.34 5.91
N ILE A 41 3.39 -1.36 5.55
CA ILE A 41 3.53 -0.64 4.27
C ILE A 41 3.68 0.86 4.52
N ASN A 42 2.68 1.54 5.09
CA ASN A 42 2.70 3.00 5.13
C ASN A 42 3.89 3.56 5.92
N ILE A 43 4.13 3.06 7.14
CA ILE A 43 5.23 3.52 7.97
C ILE A 43 6.59 3.19 7.32
N PRO A 44 6.89 1.92 6.94
CA PRO A 44 8.19 1.61 6.34
C PRO A 44 8.42 2.29 4.99
N MET A 45 7.39 2.45 4.16
CA MET A 45 7.51 3.15 2.89
C MET A 45 7.82 4.64 3.07
N ALA A 46 7.21 5.29 4.06
CA ALA A 46 7.52 6.68 4.41
C ALA A 46 8.95 6.82 4.97
N GLU A 47 9.40 5.86 5.78
CA GLU A 47 10.78 5.78 6.26
C GLU A 47 11.78 5.60 5.10
N ALA A 48 11.49 4.70 4.15
CA ALA A 48 12.30 4.50 2.95
C ALA A 48 12.38 5.79 2.10
N TYR A 49 11.25 6.46 1.89
CA TYR A 49 11.19 7.72 1.14
C TYR A 49 12.02 8.82 1.81
N THR A 50 11.84 9.03 3.12
CA THR A 50 12.54 10.08 3.88
C THR A 50 14.03 9.77 4.06
N GLY A 51 14.37 8.50 4.25
CA GLY A 51 15.75 7.99 4.31
C GLY A 51 16.46 8.02 2.95
N LYS A 52 15.74 8.32 1.86
CA LYS A 52 16.23 8.30 0.47
C LYS A 52 16.71 6.91 0.02
N ASP A 53 16.09 5.86 0.57
CA ASP A 53 16.26 4.50 0.08
C ASP A 53 15.32 4.26 -1.11
N HIS A 54 15.80 4.68 -2.29
CA HIS A 54 15.02 4.60 -3.53
C HIS A 54 14.64 3.16 -3.89
N ALA A 55 15.54 2.19 -3.65
CA ALA A 55 15.30 0.80 -4.01
C ALA A 55 14.19 0.20 -3.14
N GLU A 56 14.21 0.46 -1.84
CA GLU A 56 13.16 -0.01 -0.93
C GLU A 56 11.82 0.68 -1.20
N PHE A 57 11.83 1.98 -1.50
CA PHE A 57 10.61 2.71 -1.89
C PHE A 57 9.98 2.15 -3.17
N GLU A 58 10.78 1.92 -4.22
CA GLU A 58 10.30 1.34 -5.49
C GLU A 58 9.78 -0.10 -5.31
N LYS A 59 10.38 -0.86 -4.38
CA LYS A 59 9.90 -2.20 -4.00
C LYS A 59 8.51 -2.13 -3.36
N PHE A 60 8.24 -1.15 -2.49
CA PHE A 60 6.89 -0.90 -1.97
C PHE A 60 5.91 -0.50 -3.07
N CYS A 61 6.29 0.40 -3.98
CA CYS A 61 5.43 0.78 -5.10
C CYS A 61 5.01 -0.45 -5.93
N SER A 62 6.00 -1.30 -6.24
CA SER A 62 5.79 -2.55 -6.99
C SER A 62 4.90 -3.54 -6.26
N PHE A 63 5.07 -3.68 -4.94
CA PHE A 63 4.24 -4.55 -4.12
C PHE A 63 2.78 -4.07 -4.06
N ILE A 64 2.56 -2.77 -3.88
CA ILE A 64 1.20 -2.18 -3.83
C ILE A 64 0.48 -2.39 -5.17
N GLU A 65 1.16 -2.18 -6.30
CA GLU A 65 0.59 -2.46 -7.61
C GLU A 65 0.30 -3.95 -7.81
N TYR A 66 1.23 -4.82 -7.40
CA TYR A 66 1.02 -6.27 -7.42
C TYR A 66 -0.23 -6.67 -6.63
N ALA A 67 -0.38 -6.14 -5.42
CA ALA A 67 -1.52 -6.40 -4.56
C ALA A 67 -2.82 -5.92 -5.21
N TRP A 68 -2.85 -4.70 -5.75
CA TRP A 68 -4.01 -4.15 -6.46
C TRP A 68 -4.45 -5.06 -7.63
N ARG A 69 -3.52 -5.53 -8.47
CA ARG A 69 -3.83 -6.42 -9.61
C ARG A 69 -4.45 -7.76 -9.21
N LYS A 70 -4.29 -8.18 -7.95
CA LYS A 70 -4.70 -9.48 -7.45
C LYS A 70 -5.79 -9.40 -6.40
N ALA A 71 -6.09 -8.21 -5.87
CA ALA A 71 -6.95 -8.00 -4.72
C ALA A 71 -8.36 -8.55 -4.93
N ASP A 72 -8.94 -9.11 -3.86
CA ASP A 72 -10.40 -9.18 -3.74
C ASP A 72 -10.96 -7.86 -3.18
N ASP A 73 -12.26 -7.79 -2.94
CA ASP A 73 -12.91 -6.56 -2.47
C ASP A 73 -12.42 -6.13 -1.08
N GLU A 74 -12.09 -7.07 -0.17
CA GLU A 74 -11.59 -6.76 1.18
C GLU A 74 -10.19 -6.13 1.09
N VAL A 75 -9.29 -6.75 0.32
CA VAL A 75 -7.93 -6.24 0.12
C VAL A 75 -7.94 -4.93 -0.66
N LEU A 76 -8.78 -4.80 -1.70
CA LEU A 76 -8.87 -3.58 -2.50
C LEU A 76 -9.34 -2.41 -1.63
N ASN A 77 -10.32 -2.62 -0.76
CA ASN A 77 -10.76 -1.60 0.18
C ASN A 77 -9.63 -1.15 1.10
N VAL A 78 -8.80 -2.07 1.63
CA VAL A 78 -7.65 -1.68 2.47
C VAL A 78 -6.59 -0.93 1.66
N LEU A 79 -6.32 -1.34 0.43
CA LEU A 79 -5.39 -0.62 -0.44
C LEU A 79 -5.88 0.82 -0.67
N ASP A 80 -7.15 0.99 -0.98
CA ASP A 80 -7.74 2.28 -1.29
C ASP A 80 -7.83 3.18 -0.05
N THR A 81 -8.41 2.68 1.05
CA THR A 81 -8.76 3.50 2.22
C THR A 81 -7.71 3.51 3.33
N THR A 82 -6.55 2.90 3.13
CA THR A 82 -5.49 2.90 4.13
C THR A 82 -4.15 3.11 3.49
N VAL A 83 -3.79 2.26 2.52
CA VAL A 83 -2.48 2.36 1.89
C VAL A 83 -2.38 3.62 1.05
N LEU A 84 -3.26 3.79 0.07
CA LEU A 84 -3.22 4.91 -0.88
C LEU A 84 -3.64 6.23 -0.23
N GLU A 85 -4.66 6.22 0.64
CA GLU A 85 -4.98 7.37 1.50
C GLU A 85 -3.75 7.82 2.29
N GLY A 86 -3.09 6.93 3.04
CA GLY A 86 -1.92 7.27 3.85
C GLY A 86 -0.73 7.77 3.03
N ILE A 87 -0.52 7.25 1.81
CA ILE A 87 0.53 7.77 0.91
C ILE A 87 0.19 9.19 0.46
N SER A 88 -1.08 9.46 0.17
CA SER A 88 -1.54 10.75 -0.34
C SER A 88 -1.42 11.90 0.66
N GLU A 89 -1.30 11.61 1.96
CA GLU A 89 -1.04 12.63 3.01
C GLU A 89 0.30 13.35 2.82
N ASN A 90 1.25 12.75 2.11
CA ASN A 90 2.54 13.34 1.76
C ASN A 90 2.62 13.55 0.24
N LEU A 91 2.25 14.74 -0.25
CA LEU A 91 2.17 15.04 -1.69
C LEU A 91 3.49 14.79 -2.47
N PRO A 92 4.69 15.13 -1.96
CA PRO A 92 5.94 14.72 -2.58
C PRO A 92 6.08 13.20 -2.74
N MET A 93 5.70 12.43 -1.72
CA MET A 93 5.73 10.97 -1.76
C MET A 93 4.65 10.41 -2.70
N TRP A 94 3.44 10.98 -2.71
CA TRP A 94 2.36 10.66 -3.64
C TRP A 94 2.79 10.83 -5.10
N THR A 95 3.46 11.95 -5.40
CA THR A 95 4.01 12.21 -6.74
C THR A 95 5.08 11.19 -7.11
N ALA A 96 5.99 10.87 -6.19
CA ALA A 96 7.02 9.87 -6.41
C ALA A 96 6.43 8.47 -6.65
N PHE A 97 5.43 8.08 -5.85
CA PHE A 97 4.69 6.84 -6.01
C PHE A 97 4.06 6.73 -7.41
N GLY A 98 3.39 7.79 -7.87
CA GLY A 98 2.81 7.83 -9.23
C GLY A 98 3.84 7.58 -10.34
N ASN A 99 5.06 8.08 -10.18
CA ASN A 99 6.15 7.88 -11.15
C ASN A 99 6.70 6.44 -11.14
N CYS A 100 6.45 5.66 -10.09
CA CYS A 100 6.97 4.31 -9.92
C CYS A 100 5.99 3.20 -10.34
N ILE A 101 4.72 3.52 -10.59
CA ILE A 101 3.68 2.53 -10.90
C ILE A 101 3.27 2.54 -12.38
N HIS A 102 2.64 1.46 -12.85
CA HIS A 102 2.16 1.34 -14.23
C HIS A 102 0.96 2.26 -14.52
N GLU A 103 0.79 2.63 -15.81
CA GLU A 103 -0.28 3.51 -16.29
C GLU A 103 -1.68 3.00 -15.95
N ASP A 104 -1.92 1.70 -16.04
CA ASP A 104 -3.21 1.08 -15.68
C ASP A 104 -3.60 1.39 -14.23
N PHE A 105 -2.64 1.30 -13.30
CA PHE A 105 -2.89 1.55 -11.89
C PHE A 105 -3.06 3.05 -11.62
N ARG A 106 -2.25 3.92 -12.25
CA ARG A 106 -2.49 5.38 -12.22
C ARG A 106 -3.89 5.74 -12.73
N THR A 107 -4.32 5.10 -13.82
CA THR A 107 -5.64 5.33 -14.42
C THR A 107 -6.75 4.93 -13.45
N TYR A 108 -6.63 3.77 -12.80
CA TYR A 108 -7.54 3.36 -11.74
C TYR A 108 -7.62 4.42 -10.63
N ILE A 109 -6.46 4.85 -10.11
CA ILE A 109 -6.39 5.85 -9.04
C ILE A 109 -7.10 7.16 -9.45
N ASN A 110 -6.77 7.68 -10.63
CA ASN A 110 -7.26 8.97 -11.10
C ASN A 110 -8.75 8.98 -11.46
N THR A 111 -9.26 7.86 -11.96
CA THR A 111 -10.62 7.79 -12.53
C THR A 111 -11.62 7.13 -11.60
N VAL A 112 -11.16 6.25 -10.70
CA VAL A 112 -11.98 5.52 -9.74
C VAL A 112 -11.72 6.02 -8.33
N LEU A 113 -10.52 5.77 -7.78
CA LEU A 113 -10.24 6.01 -6.36
C LEU A 113 -10.48 7.45 -5.94
N ILE A 114 -9.78 8.43 -6.56
CA ILE A 114 -9.88 9.85 -6.20
C ILE A 114 -11.31 10.39 -6.37
N ARG A 115 -12.09 9.80 -7.29
CA ARG A 115 -13.46 10.23 -7.58
C ARG A 115 -14.48 9.69 -6.59
N GLN A 116 -14.24 8.49 -6.06
CA GLN A 116 -15.19 7.76 -5.22
C GLN A 116 -14.86 7.85 -3.74
N ASN A 117 -13.58 8.01 -3.39
CA ASN A 117 -13.14 8.15 -2.02
C ASN A 117 -13.15 9.63 -1.60
N ILE A 118 -14.13 9.99 -0.77
CA ILE A 118 -14.33 11.36 -0.28
C ILE A 118 -13.09 11.88 0.45
N MET A 119 -12.34 11.01 1.15
CA MET A 119 -11.14 11.43 1.88
C MET A 119 -10.00 11.84 0.93
N MET A 120 -10.07 11.44 -0.34
CA MET A 120 -9.07 11.74 -1.36
C MET A 120 -9.54 12.78 -2.38
N SER A 121 -10.68 13.45 -2.16
CA SER A 121 -11.28 14.34 -3.18
C SER A 121 -10.39 15.52 -3.59
N ASP A 122 -9.52 15.97 -2.69
CA ASP A 122 -8.59 17.09 -2.90
C ASP A 122 -7.17 16.62 -3.26
N VAL A 123 -6.96 15.30 -3.39
CA VAL A 123 -5.65 14.74 -3.75
C VAL A 123 -5.37 14.99 -5.24
N PRO A 124 -4.19 15.52 -5.60
CA PRO A 124 -3.81 15.72 -7.00
C PRO A 124 -3.79 14.40 -7.78
N LEU A 125 -4.23 14.47 -9.04
CA LEU A 125 -4.13 13.34 -9.97
C LEU A 125 -2.66 12.98 -10.23
N LEU A 126 -2.39 11.69 -10.36
CA LEU A 126 -1.08 11.17 -10.76
C LEU A 126 -0.86 11.42 -12.26
N SER A 127 0.35 11.86 -12.62
CA SER A 127 0.74 12.11 -14.02
C SER A 127 1.21 10.84 -14.73
#